data_AF-F6I512-F1
#
_entry.id   AF-F6I512-F1
#
_cell.length_a   1.000
_cell.length_b   1.000
_cell.length_c   1.000
_cell.angle_alpha   90.00
_cell.angle_beta   90.00
_cell.angle_gamma   90.00
#
_symmetry.space_group_name_H-M   'P 1'
#
loop_
_entity.id
_entity.type
_entity.pdbx_description
1 polymer ?
#
loop_
_entity_poly.entity_id
_entity_poly.type
_entity_poly.pdbx_seq_one_letter_code
_entity_poly.pdbx_strand_id
1 'polypeptide(L)'
;MADEIILLDFWPSMFGMRVRLALAEKGLKYEYREEDLWKKSPLLLEMNPVHKKIPVLIHNGKPICESLIIVQYIDEVWCDKSPLLPSDPYQRAQARFWADYIDKKMQFLEGFFNRLHNLPILSFLANNIKVFPFLPCFCCRDHHRKGDRMDSFCKQHDMHSDK
;
A
#
# COMPACT_ATOMS: atom_id res chain seq x y z
N MET A 1 25.25 -11.80 1.97
CA MET A 1 24.07 -12.01 2.83
C MET A 1 22.87 -11.61 2.01
N ALA A 2 21.79 -12.38 1.99
CA ALA A 2 20.60 -12.00 1.24
C ALA A 2 20.00 -10.72 1.85
N ASP A 3 19.56 -9.77 1.02
CA ASP A 3 18.90 -8.56 1.50
C ASP A 3 17.60 -8.93 2.20
N GLU A 4 17.49 -8.58 3.48
CA GLU A 4 16.29 -8.79 4.27
C GLU A 4 15.34 -7.60 4.07
N ILE A 5 14.18 -7.87 3.47
CA ILE A 5 13.15 -6.87 3.20
C ILE A 5 11.88 -7.32 3.92
N ILE A 6 11.40 -6.50 4.84
CA ILE A 6 10.12 -6.71 5.54
C ILE A 6 9.23 -5.51 5.26
N LEU A 7 7.97 -5.76 4.90
CA LEU A 7 6.96 -4.73 4.70
C LEU A 7 5.87 -4.85 5.77
N LEU A 8 5.77 -3.84 6.64
CA LEU A 8 4.64 -3.68 7.56
C LEU A 8 3.53 -2.94 6.82
N ASP A 9 2.40 -3.60 6.59
CA ASP A 9 1.28 -3.04 5.81
C ASP A 9 -0.07 -3.62 6.23
N PHE A 10 -1.15 -3.02 5.73
CA PHE A 10 -2.52 -3.48 5.92
C PHE A 10 -3.13 -3.69 4.53
N TRP A 11 -3.76 -4.83 4.29
CA TRP A 11 -4.15 -5.24 2.94
C TRP A 11 -4.99 -4.23 2.13
N PRO A 12 -5.92 -3.42 2.69
CA PRO A 12 -6.71 -2.45 1.95
C PRO A 12 -6.06 -1.06 1.87
N SER A 13 -4.84 -0.91 2.41
CA SER A 13 -4.10 0.35 2.39
C SER A 13 -3.66 0.69 0.96
N MET A 14 -4.16 1.82 0.43
CA MET A 14 -3.73 2.33 -0.87
C MET A 14 -2.25 2.76 -0.85
N PHE A 15 -1.77 3.32 0.27
CA PHE A 15 -0.37 3.70 0.45
C PHE A 15 0.54 2.47 0.47
N GLY A 16 0.09 1.41 1.13
CA GLY A 16 0.75 0.11 1.15
C GLY A 16 0.82 -0.57 -0.21
N MET A 17 -0.29 -0.51 -0.96
CA MET A 17 -0.36 -1.07 -2.30
C MET A 17 0.68 -0.48 -3.25
N ARG A 18 1.01 0.82 -3.12
CA ARG A 18 2.10 1.44 -3.89
C ARG A 18 3.45 0.79 -3.65
N VAL A 19 3.77 0.51 -2.38
CA VAL A 19 5.03 -0.13 -2.02
C VAL A 19 5.05 -1.58 -2.52
N ARG A 20 3.93 -2.31 -2.37
CA ARG A 20 3.79 -3.67 -2.91
C ARG A 20 4.00 -3.72 -4.43
N LEU A 21 3.44 -2.76 -5.16
CA LEU A 21 3.63 -2.64 -6.61
C LEU A 21 5.09 -2.31 -6.95
N ALA A 22 5.74 -1.38 -6.26
CA ALA A 22 7.15 -1.06 -6.50
C ALA A 22 8.07 -2.27 -6.24
N LEU A 23 7.82 -3.03 -5.17
CA LEU A 23 8.56 -4.27 -4.88
C LEU A 23 8.31 -5.35 -5.94
N ALA A 24 7.07 -5.48 -6.40
CA ALA A 24 6.68 -6.44 -7.45
C ALA A 24 7.31 -6.09 -8.81
N GLU A 25 7.29 -4.81 -9.20
CA GLU A 25 7.90 -4.32 -10.44
C GLU A 25 9.42 -4.56 -10.46
N LYS A 26 10.06 -4.38 -9.30
CA LYS A 26 11.48 -4.73 -9.12
C LYS A 26 11.69 -6.24 -8.91
N GLY A 27 10.66 -7.08 -8.85
CA GLY A 27 10.79 -8.52 -8.61
C GLY A 27 11.53 -8.86 -7.31
N LEU A 28 11.36 -8.05 -6.27
CA LEU A 28 12.01 -8.25 -4.97
C LEU A 28 11.20 -9.21 -4.11
N LYS A 29 11.90 -10.15 -3.47
CA LYS A 29 11.30 -11.01 -2.45
C LYS A 29 11.32 -10.26 -1.12
N TYR A 30 10.18 -10.19 -0.46
CA TYR A 30 10.02 -9.54 0.83
C TYR A 30 9.08 -10.33 1.71
N GLU A 31 9.24 -10.18 3.02
CA GLU A 31 8.29 -10.68 4.01
C GLU A 31 7.18 -9.65 4.21
N TYR A 32 5.94 -10.02 3.92
CA TYR A 32 4.78 -9.19 4.19
C TYR A 32 4.26 -9.47 5.61
N ARG A 33 4.18 -8.45 6.46
CA ARG A 33 3.60 -8.54 7.80
C ARG A 33 2.35 -7.65 7.88
N GLU A 34 1.21 -8.31 8.06
CA GLU A 34 -0.08 -7.64 8.22
C GLU A 34 -0.15 -6.94 9.58
N GLU A 35 -0.48 -5.65 9.56
CA GLU A 35 -0.65 -4.82 10.75
C GLU A 35 -2.12 -4.53 11.04
N ASP A 36 -2.48 -4.58 12.32
CA ASP A 36 -3.79 -4.17 12.82
C ASP A 36 -3.77 -2.67 13.16
N LEU A 37 -4.57 -1.87 12.44
CA LEU A 37 -4.62 -0.41 12.63
C LEU A 37 -5.29 0.03 13.94
N TRP A 38 -6.14 -0.82 14.51
CA TRP A 38 -6.80 -0.58 15.79
C TRP A 38 -5.90 -0.98 16.96
N LYS A 39 -5.12 -2.05 16.79
CA LYS A 39 -4.15 -2.55 17.77
C LYS A 39 -2.76 -2.65 17.15
N LYS A 40 -2.08 -1.50 17.08
CA LYS A 40 -0.74 -1.37 16.50
C LYS A 40 0.26 -2.30 17.18
N SER A 41 1.07 -3.01 16.39
CA SER A 41 2.11 -3.88 16.94
C SER A 41 3.22 -3.06 17.62
N PRO A 42 3.93 -3.63 18.62
CA PRO A 42 5.12 -3.00 19.19
C PRO A 42 6.18 -2.69 18.13
N LEU A 43 6.33 -3.57 17.14
CA LEU A 43 7.27 -3.42 16.03
C LEU A 43 6.96 -2.17 15.19
N LEU A 44 5.69 -1.92 14.86
CA LEU A 44 5.29 -0.71 14.13
C LEU A 44 5.59 0.57 14.93
N LEU A 45 5.40 0.53 16.26
CA LEU A 45 5.68 1.65 17.14
C LEU A 45 7.18 1.93 17.29
N GLU A 46 8.01 0.89 17.27
CA GLU A 46 9.46 0.99 17.29
C GLU A 46 10.01 1.52 15.95
N MET A 47 9.51 0.99 14.83
CA MET A 47 10.02 1.29 13.49
C MET A 47 9.51 2.64 12.96
N ASN A 48 8.32 3.10 13.40
CA ASN A 48 7.78 4.42 13.07
C ASN A 48 7.24 5.13 14.33
N PRO A 49 8.14 5.64 15.22
CA PRO A 49 7.72 6.26 16.47
C PRO A 49 7.01 7.61 16.28
N VAL A 50 7.31 8.31 15.16
CA VAL A 50 6.80 9.65 14.86
C VAL A 50 5.35 9.60 14.40
N HIS A 51 5.05 8.86 13.34
CA HIS A 51 3.71 8.83 12.75
C HIS A 51 2.90 7.62 13.19
N LYS A 52 3.55 6.51 13.58
CA LYS A 52 2.90 5.26 13.97
C LYS A 52 1.92 4.78 12.88
N LYS A 53 2.31 4.96 11.62
CA LYS A 53 1.51 4.66 10.43
C LYS A 53 2.26 3.64 9.56
N ILE A 54 1.47 2.90 8.80
CA ILE A 54 1.92 2.07 7.68
C ILE A 54 1.82 2.86 6.37
N PRO A 55 2.51 2.44 5.30
CA PRO A 55 3.49 1.35 5.24
C PRO A 55 4.82 1.72 5.89
N VAL A 56 5.52 0.71 6.40
CA VAL A 56 6.93 0.81 6.83
C VAL A 56 7.72 -0.29 6.14
N LEU A 57 8.73 0.10 5.36
CA LEU A 57 9.68 -0.83 4.76
C LEU A 57 10.88 -0.96 5.68
N ILE A 58 11.21 -2.17 6.10
CA ILE A 58 12.42 -2.46 6.87
C ILE A 58 13.39 -3.16 5.91
N HIS A 59 14.50 -2.48 5.60
CA HIS A 59 15.55 -3.04 4.76
C HIS A 59 16.81 -3.23 5.60
N ASN A 60 17.24 -4.48 5.78
CA ASN A 60 18.41 -4.84 6.59
C ASN A 60 18.36 -4.21 8.00
N GLY A 61 17.20 -4.33 8.66
CA GLY A 61 16.94 -3.79 9.99
C GLY A 61 16.73 -2.27 10.07
N LYS A 62 16.81 -1.53 8.95
CA LYS A 62 16.61 -0.07 8.93
C LYS A 62 15.20 0.27 8.44
N PRO A 63 14.40 1.03 9.20
CA PRO A 63 13.06 1.41 8.77
C PRO A 63 13.07 2.62 7.82
N ILE A 64 12.24 2.55 6.79
CA ILE A 64 11.90 3.62 5.86
C ILE A 64 10.38 3.83 5.95
N CYS A 65 9.98 5.06 6.27
CA CYS A 65 8.58 5.46 6.42
C CYS A 65 8.12 6.29 5.21
N GLU A 66 6.81 6.48 5.09
CA GLU A 66 6.13 7.22 4.01
C GLU A 66 6.19 6.54 2.64
N SER A 67 5.02 6.20 2.08
CA SER A 67 4.94 5.39 0.86
C SER A 67 5.72 5.96 -0.34
N LEU A 68 5.68 7.28 -0.59
CA LEU A 68 6.41 7.90 -1.70
C LEU A 68 7.93 7.92 -1.48
N ILE A 69 8.38 8.02 -0.22
CA ILE A 69 9.80 7.94 0.13
C ILE A 69 10.29 6.51 -0.04
N ILE A 70 9.49 5.53 0.41
CA ILE A 70 9.78 4.10 0.24
C ILE A 70 9.92 3.75 -1.26
N VAL A 71 9.00 4.21 -2.11
CA VAL A 71 9.07 3.93 -3.56
C VAL A 71 10.33 4.53 -4.18
N GLN A 72 10.71 5.76 -3.82
CA GLN A 72 11.96 6.38 -4.27
C GLN A 72 13.18 5.61 -3.79
N TYR A 73 13.19 5.21 -2.52
CA TYR A 73 14.26 4.39 -1.96
C TYR A 73 14.42 3.07 -2.71
N ILE A 74 13.30 2.39 -3.03
CA ILE A 74 13.32 1.16 -3.83
C ILE A 74 13.90 1.42 -5.23
N ASP A 75 13.56 2.54 -5.86
CA ASP A 75 14.08 2.87 -7.18
C ASP A 75 15.59 3.17 -7.17
N GLU A 76 16.07 3.84 -6.13
CA GLU A 76 17.48 4.23 -5.98
C GLU A 76 18.39 3.06 -5.57
N VAL A 77 17.92 2.17 -4.69
CA VAL A 77 18.71 1.02 -4.19
C VAL A 77 18.80 -0.08 -5.24
N TRP A 78 17.70 -0.37 -5.93
CA TRP A 78 17.63 -1.39 -6.99
C TRP A 78 17.57 -0.72 -8.36
N CYS A 79 18.59 0.12 -8.62
CA CYS A 79 18.74 0.89 -9.85
C CYS A 79 19.19 0.05 -11.06
N ASP A 80 19.62 -1.18 -10.83
CA ASP A 80 19.96 -2.19 -11.83
C ASP A 80 18.72 -2.74 -12.56
N LYS A 81 17.53 -2.54 -11.99
CA LYS A 81 16.25 -3.00 -12.52
C LYS A 81 15.45 -1.87 -13.15
N SER A 82 14.36 -2.21 -13.83
CA SER A 82 13.46 -1.26 -14.52
C SER A 82 13.20 -0.01 -13.66
N PRO A 83 13.48 1.21 -14.17
CA PRO A 83 13.33 2.43 -13.39
C PRO A 83 11.85 2.74 -13.17
N LEU A 84 11.48 3.06 -11.93
CA LEU A 84 10.13 3.49 -11.57
C LEU A 84 9.93 4.97 -11.91
N LEU A 85 10.99 5.77 -11.81
CA LEU A 85 10.96 7.19 -12.13
C LEU A 85 11.75 7.50 -13.42
N PRO A 86 11.34 8.53 -14.17
CA PRO A 86 12.10 8.99 -15.32
C PRO A 86 13.53 9.43 -14.93
N SER A 87 14.49 9.15 -15.81
CA SER A 87 15.89 9.59 -15.65
C SER A 87 16.04 11.10 -15.86
N ASP A 88 15.23 11.70 -16.74
CA ASP A 88 15.22 13.14 -16.99
C ASP A 88 14.76 13.92 -15.74
N PRO A 89 15.53 14.92 -15.27
CA PRO A 89 15.19 15.66 -14.06
C PRO A 89 13.84 16.38 -14.12
N TYR A 90 13.46 16.92 -15.28
CA TYR A 90 12.19 17.64 -15.44
C TYR A 90 11.00 16.67 -15.37
N GLN A 91 11.06 15.56 -16.11
CA GLN A 91 10.05 14.51 -16.06
C GLN A 91 9.94 13.88 -14.66
N ARG A 92 11.07 13.68 -13.98
CA ARG A 92 11.07 13.19 -12.58
C ARG A 92 10.40 14.18 -11.62
N ALA A 93 10.64 15.48 -11.79
CA ALA A 93 9.95 16.51 -11.02
C ALA A 93 8.43 16.51 -11.29
N GLN A 94 8.02 16.35 -12.55
CA GLN A 94 6.60 16.23 -12.92
C GLN A 94 5.94 14.99 -12.29
N ALA A 95 6.60 13.83 -12.34
CA ALA A 95 6.11 12.61 -11.70
C ALA A 95 5.94 12.79 -10.18
N ARG A 96 6.93 13.40 -9.51
CA ARG A 96 6.87 13.73 -8.07
C ARG A 96 5.74 14.70 -7.75
N PHE A 97 5.51 15.72 -8.58
CA PHE A 97 4.42 16.66 -8.41
C PHE A 97 3.05 15.98 -8.45
N TRP A 98 2.81 15.12 -9.45
CA TRP A 98 1.54 14.40 -9.56
C TRP A 98 1.32 13.41 -8.42
N ALA A 99 2.38 12.72 -7.98
CA ALA A 99 2.32 11.82 -6.84
C ALA A 99 1.94 12.56 -5.54
N ASP A 100 2.59 13.69 -5.26
CA ASP A 100 2.28 14.56 -4.10
C ASP A 100 0.87 15.16 -4.20
N TYR A 101 0.44 15.58 -5.39
CA TYR A 101 -0.91 16.11 -5.61
C TYR A 101 -1.98 15.06 -5.29
N ILE A 102 -1.81 13.83 -5.77
CA ILE A 102 -2.72 12.71 -5.48
C ILE A 102 -2.77 12.46 -3.97
N ASP A 103 -1.63 12.45 -3.29
CA ASP A 103 -1.58 12.24 -1.83
C ASP A 103 -2.31 13.30 -1.05
N LYS A 104 -2.07 14.57 -1.37
CA LYS A 104 -2.77 15.68 -0.71
C LYS A 104 -4.27 15.64 -0.95
N LYS A 105 -4.71 15.26 -2.16
CA LYS A 105 -6.15 15.12 -2.47
C LYS A 105 -6.77 13.91 -1.81
N MET A 106 -6.08 12.78 -1.75
CA MET A 106 -6.57 11.59 -1.05
C MET A 106 -6.66 11.81 0.45
N GLN A 107 -5.66 12.45 1.07
CA GLN A 107 -5.72 12.82 2.49
C GLN A 107 -6.87 13.80 2.77
N PHE A 108 -7.12 14.74 1.86
CA PHE A 108 -8.27 15.64 1.96
C PHE A 108 -9.60 14.87 1.89
N LEU A 109 -9.73 13.91 0.97
CA LEU A 109 -10.90 13.05 0.86
C LEU A 109 -11.09 12.17 2.10
N GLU A 110 -10.04 11.50 2.58
CA GLU A 110 -10.08 10.74 3.84
C GLU A 110 -10.52 11.63 5.01
N GLY A 111 -9.98 12.84 5.13
CA GLY A 111 -10.37 13.80 6.15
C GLY A 111 -11.84 14.24 6.04
N PHE A 112 -12.33 14.41 4.80
CA PHE A 112 -13.72 14.76 4.52
C PHE A 112 -14.67 13.61 4.85
N PHE A 113 -14.38 12.39 4.41
CA PHE A 113 -15.15 11.19 4.74
C PHE A 113 -15.17 10.93 6.26
N ASN A 114 -14.04 11.05 6.95
CA ASN A 114 -13.97 10.92 8.40
C ASN A 114 -14.80 11.99 9.13
N ARG A 115 -14.92 13.20 8.56
CA ARG A 115 -15.77 14.27 9.10
C ARG A 115 -17.26 14.02 8.83
N LEU A 116 -17.60 13.46 7.68
CA LEU A 116 -18.98 13.06 7.35
C LEU A 116 -19.46 11.86 8.19
N HIS A 117 -18.61 10.85 8.40
CA HIS A 117 -18.93 9.69 9.25
C HIS A 117 -19.10 10.01 10.74
N ASN A 118 -18.51 11.11 11.22
CA ASN A 118 -18.67 11.58 12.61
C ASN A 118 -19.83 12.58 12.80
N LEU A 119 -20.63 12.87 11.76
CA LEU A 119 -21.89 13.57 11.93
C LEU A 119 -22.94 12.60 12.51
N PRO A 120 -23.66 12.95 13.58
CA PRO A 120 -24.62 12.06 14.26
C PRO A 120 -25.83 11.63 13.40
N ILE A 121 -25.89 12.05 12.14
CA ILE A 121 -26.97 11.75 11.19
C ILE A 121 -26.74 10.38 10.50
N LEU A 122 -25.48 9.94 10.36
CA LEU A 122 -25.15 8.69 9.66
C LEU A 122 -25.36 7.43 10.50
N SER A 123 -25.33 7.51 11.84
CA SER A 123 -25.79 6.41 12.71
C SER A 123 -27.30 6.16 12.59
N PHE A 124 -28.07 7.19 12.22
CA PHE A 124 -29.53 7.10 12.07
C PHE A 124 -29.94 6.45 10.75
N LEU A 125 -29.17 6.67 9.68
CA LEU A 125 -29.42 6.08 8.35
C LEU A 125 -28.86 4.66 8.21
N ALA A 126 -27.72 4.35 8.83
CA ALA A 126 -27.11 3.02 8.77
C ALA A 126 -27.99 1.91 9.40
N ASN A 127 -28.90 2.26 10.32
CA ASN A 127 -29.82 1.31 10.96
C ASN A 127 -31.14 1.08 10.20
N ASN A 128 -31.48 1.90 9.19
CA ASN A 128 -32.77 1.79 8.49
C ASN A 128 -32.69 1.62 6.97
N ILE A 129 -31.52 1.83 6.35
CA ILE A 129 -31.38 1.73 4.90
C ILE A 129 -30.12 0.91 4.58
N LYS A 130 -30.33 -0.33 4.12
CA LYS A 130 -29.28 -1.20 3.56
C LYS A 130 -28.76 -0.60 2.26
N VAL A 131 -27.87 0.38 2.34
CA VAL A 131 -27.12 0.86 1.18
C VAL A 131 -25.64 0.82 1.53
N PHE A 132 -25.04 -0.31 1.21
CA PHE A 132 -23.60 -0.43 0.96
C PHE A 132 -23.47 -0.97 -0.45
N PRO A 133 -23.00 -0.13 -1.39
CA PRO A 133 -21.95 -0.63 -2.26
C PRO A 133 -20.99 0.48 -2.66
N PHE A 134 -19.83 0.58 -2.00
CA PHE A 134 -18.60 1.11 -2.57
C PHE A 134 -17.43 0.62 -1.71
N LEU A 135 -17.30 -0.71 -1.62
CA LEU A 135 -16.11 -1.36 -1.07
C LEU A 135 -15.53 -2.25 -2.18
N PRO A 136 -14.24 -2.15 -2.49
CA PRO A 136 -13.59 -3.14 -3.33
C PRO A 136 -13.65 -4.50 -2.60
N CYS A 137 -14.29 -5.47 -3.25
CA CYS A 137 -14.24 -6.91 -3.00
C CYS A 137 -14.04 -7.38 -1.54
N PHE A 138 -15.17 -7.62 -0.85
CA PHE A 138 -15.22 -8.46 0.37
C PHE A 138 -14.90 -9.95 0.11
N CYS A 139 -14.71 -10.39 -1.14
CA CYS A 139 -14.56 -11.80 -1.50
C CYS A 139 -13.22 -12.47 -1.14
N CYS A 140 -12.18 -11.74 -0.71
CA CYS A 140 -10.88 -12.38 -0.41
C CYS A 140 -10.69 -12.80 1.05
N ARG A 141 -11.64 -12.52 1.97
CA ARG A 141 -11.47 -12.86 3.40
C ARG A 141 -11.54 -14.37 3.69
N ASP A 142 -12.09 -15.17 2.79
CA ASP A 142 -12.32 -16.61 3.02
C ASP A 142 -11.26 -17.55 2.46
N HIS A 143 -10.22 -17.06 1.75
CA HIS A 143 -9.16 -17.94 1.22
C HIS A 143 -7.89 -18.01 2.06
N HIS A 144 -7.69 -17.14 3.05
CA HIS A 144 -6.44 -17.12 3.81
C HIS A 144 -6.38 -18.11 4.99
N ARG A 145 -7.42 -18.92 5.24
CA ARG A 145 -7.43 -19.93 6.32
C ARG A 145 -6.90 -21.31 5.88
N LYS A 146 -6.62 -21.52 4.60
CA LYS A 146 -5.94 -22.73 4.12
C LYS A 146 -4.69 -22.28 3.37
N GLY A 147 -3.53 -22.73 3.84
CA GLY A 147 -2.24 -22.44 3.21
C GLY A 147 -2.11 -23.14 1.86
N ASP A 148 -2.88 -22.70 0.87
CA ASP A 148 -2.87 -23.20 -0.49
C ASP A 148 -2.81 -22.03 -1.50
N ARG A 149 -1.63 -21.87 -2.08
CA ARG A 149 -1.36 -21.47 -3.47
C ARG A 149 -2.08 -20.23 -4.02
N MET A 150 -1.37 -19.11 -4.00
CA MET A 150 -1.72 -17.82 -4.63
C MET A 150 -1.59 -17.83 -6.17
N ASP A 151 -1.94 -18.92 -6.86
CA ASP A 151 -1.65 -19.11 -8.31
C ASP A 151 -2.86 -18.92 -9.26
N SER A 152 -4.07 -18.67 -8.76
CA SER A 152 -5.27 -18.75 -9.61
C SER A 152 -5.81 -17.40 -10.10
N PHE A 153 -5.44 -16.27 -9.50
CA PHE A 153 -5.97 -14.96 -9.90
C PHE A 153 -5.06 -14.20 -10.89
N CYS A 154 -3.77 -14.51 -10.94
CA CYS A 154 -2.82 -13.92 -11.90
C CYS A 154 -2.83 -14.60 -13.29
N LYS A 155 -3.39 -15.80 -13.45
CA LYS A 155 -3.34 -16.53 -14.75
C LYS A 155 -4.35 -16.08 -15.80
N GLN A 156 -5.19 -15.09 -15.52
CA GLN A 156 -6.19 -14.60 -16.49
C GLN A 156 -5.79 -13.34 -17.25
N HIS A 157 -4.61 -12.76 -17.00
CA HIS A 157 -4.12 -11.60 -17.75
C HIS A 157 -2.95 -11.87 -18.71
N ASP A 158 -2.44 -13.11 -18.80
CA ASP A 158 -1.36 -13.51 -19.72
C ASP A 158 -1.83 -14.39 -20.90
N MET A 159 -2.99 -14.10 -21.50
CA MET A 159 -3.46 -14.82 -22.70
C MET A 159 -4.07 -13.93 -23.79
N HIS A 160 -3.54 -12.73 -24.02
CA HIS A 160 -3.78 -12.03 -25.30
C HIS A 160 -2.58 -11.17 -25.73
N SER A 161 -1.45 -11.82 -26.00
CA SER A 161 -0.46 -11.38 -26.99
C SER A 161 0.43 -12.56 -27.30
N ASP A 162 -0.02 -13.39 -28.24
CA ASP A 162 0.80 -14.16 -29.18
C ASP A 162 -0.11 -15.06 -30.01
N LYS A 163 -0.61 -14.49 -31.12
CA LYS A 163 -0.75 -15.07 -32.47
C LYS A 163 -1.48 -14.11 -33.39
#